data_AF-A0A4R8WVK3-F1
#
_entry.id   AF-A0A4R8WVK3-F1
#
_cell.length_a   1.000
_cell.length_b   1.000
_cell.length_c   1.000
_cell.angle_alpha   90.00
_cell.angle_beta   90.00
_cell.angle_gamma   90.00
#
_symmetry.space_group_name_H-M   'P 1'
#
loop_
_entity.id
_entity.type
_entity.pdbx_description
1 polymer ?
#
loop_
_entity_poly.entity_id
_entity_poly.type
_entity_poly.pdbx_seq_one_letter_code
_entity_poly.pdbx_strand_id
1 'polypeptide(L)'
;MTDPRFRPRDYCEPPHYFGKDRPVAWRQGEGLSGTALDQLGAARWQHAQARKIRAALVEDKLTAMQYADKVGIDYARLGRILRGDIIMRVEDIINAERNLLLGSRPRIPGGNGTGR
;
A
#
# COMPACT_ATOMS: atom_id res chain seq x y z
N MET A 1 3.43 -8.97 20.25
CA MET A 1 3.86 -8.36 18.97
C MET A 1 4.41 -6.97 19.26
N THR A 2 5.59 -6.65 18.75
CA THR A 2 6.21 -5.33 18.88
C THR A 2 5.48 -4.28 18.05
N ASP A 3 5.42 -3.05 18.57
CA ASP A 3 4.85 -1.90 17.85
C ASP A 3 5.68 -1.63 16.59
N PRO A 4 5.07 -1.44 15.40
CA PRO A 4 5.83 -1.11 14.20
C PRO A 4 6.62 0.20 14.39
N ARG A 5 7.82 0.26 13.80
CA ARG A 5 8.70 1.45 13.84
C ARG A 5 7.98 2.75 13.46
N PHE A 6 7.03 2.68 12.54
CA PHE A 6 6.03 3.70 12.27
C PHE A 6 4.85 3.08 11.49
N ARG A 7 3.73 3.79 11.41
CA ARG A 7 2.55 3.38 10.63
C ARG A 7 2.47 4.24 9.37
N PRO A 8 2.68 3.67 8.16
CA PRO A 8 2.62 4.43 6.91
C PRO A 8 1.35 5.27 6.74
N ARG A 9 0.20 4.78 7.22
CA ARG A 9 -1.08 5.50 7.10
C ARG A 9 -1.16 6.80 7.87
N ASP A 10 -0.33 7.00 8.89
CA ASP A 10 -0.33 8.21 9.73
C ASP A 10 0.26 9.42 8.95
N TYR A 11 0.85 9.20 7.78
CA TYR A 11 1.39 10.24 6.90
C TYR A 11 0.42 10.67 5.79
N CYS A 12 -0.73 10.01 5.65
CA CYS A 12 -1.76 10.38 4.67
C CYS A 12 -3.06 10.81 5.34
N GLU A 13 -3.74 11.78 4.74
CA GLU A 13 -5.05 12.27 5.16
C GLU A 13 -6.07 12.05 4.02
N PRO A 14 -7.17 11.32 4.24
CA PRO A 14 -7.50 10.61 5.48
C PRO A 14 -6.76 9.26 5.60
N PRO A 15 -6.34 8.84 6.82
CA PRO A 15 -5.56 7.61 7.02
C PRO A 15 -6.24 6.33 6.54
N HIS A 16 -7.57 6.29 6.49
CA HIS A 16 -8.34 5.12 6.06
C HIS A 16 -8.43 4.97 4.54
N TYR A 17 -7.89 5.93 3.76
CA TYR A 17 -7.71 5.84 2.32
C TYR A 17 -6.34 5.29 1.92
N PHE A 18 -5.45 5.01 2.87
CA PHE A 18 -4.17 4.39 2.57
C PHE A 18 -4.34 3.08 1.78
N GLY A 19 -3.59 2.97 0.68
CA GLY A 19 -3.60 1.81 -0.20
C GLY A 19 -4.90 1.62 -1.00
N LYS A 20 -5.86 2.54 -0.95
CA LYS A 20 -7.11 2.49 -1.72
C LYS A 20 -7.03 3.39 -2.95
N ASP A 21 -7.89 3.13 -3.93
CA ASP A 21 -8.06 3.99 -5.09
C ASP A 21 -8.91 5.24 -4.76
N ARG A 22 -8.38 6.08 -3.88
CA ARG A 22 -8.99 7.34 -3.43
C ARG A 22 -7.90 8.41 -3.33
N PRO A 23 -8.22 9.68 -3.62
CA PRO A 23 -7.27 10.77 -3.43
C PRO A 23 -6.91 10.90 -1.95
N VAL A 24 -5.63 11.12 -1.65
CA VAL A 24 -5.13 11.40 -0.30
C VAL A 24 -4.24 12.63 -0.33
N ALA A 25 -4.34 13.46 0.70
CA ALA A 25 -3.33 14.45 1.01
C ALA A 25 -2.18 13.79 1.80
N TRP A 26 -0.99 14.34 1.69
CA TRP A 26 0.18 13.89 2.45
C TRP A 26 0.54 14.94 3.48
N ARG A 27 1.02 14.49 4.64
CA ARG A 27 1.59 15.41 5.63
C ARG A 27 2.68 16.27 4.97
N GLN A 28 2.64 17.58 5.24
CA GLN A 28 3.61 18.52 4.68
C GLN A 28 4.98 18.30 5.30
N GLY A 29 6.03 18.51 4.50
CA GLY A 29 7.42 18.30 4.90
C GLY A 29 8.00 19.40 5.79
N GLU A 30 7.34 20.55 5.85
CA GLU A 30 7.78 21.72 6.63
C GLU A 30 7.79 21.38 8.13
N GLY A 31 8.95 21.58 8.76
CA GLY A 31 9.14 21.28 10.19
C GLY A 31 9.28 19.79 10.52
N LEU A 32 9.34 18.89 9.54
CA LEU A 32 9.64 17.47 9.77
C LEU A 32 11.15 17.25 9.96
N SER A 33 11.50 16.35 10.88
CA SER A 33 12.88 15.85 11.00
C SER A 33 13.27 15.03 9.76
N GLY A 34 14.58 14.84 9.54
CA GLY A 34 15.08 13.99 8.44
C GLY A 34 14.46 12.59 8.44
N THR A 35 14.38 11.94 9.61
CA THR A 35 13.73 10.62 9.75
C THR A 35 12.25 10.66 9.37
N ALA A 36 11.53 11.74 9.71
CA ALA A 36 10.12 11.87 9.38
C ALA A 36 9.90 12.12 7.88
N LEU A 37 10.83 12.81 7.21
CA LEU A 37 10.84 12.94 5.74
C LEU A 37 11.08 11.58 5.05
N ASP A 38 12.02 10.77 5.56
CA ASP A 38 12.27 9.43 5.03
C ASP A 38 11.04 8.52 5.22
N GLN A 39 10.39 8.59 6.39
CA GLN A 39 9.16 7.84 6.67
C GLN A 39 8.00 8.30 5.79
N LEU A 40 7.88 9.61 5.50
CA LEU A 40 6.91 10.15 4.55
C LEU A 40 7.15 9.62 3.14
N GLY A 41 8.41 9.61 2.68
CA GLY A 41 8.80 9.01 1.40
C GLY A 41 8.45 7.52 1.32
N ALA A 42 8.78 6.77 2.36
CA ALA A 42 8.43 5.36 2.47
C ALA A 42 6.91 5.13 2.48
N ALA A 43 6.13 5.98 3.16
CA ALA A 43 4.67 5.88 3.20
C ALA A 43 4.04 6.12 1.82
N ARG A 44 4.52 7.13 1.08
CA ARG A 44 4.07 7.41 -0.31
C ARG A 44 4.31 6.22 -1.22
N TRP A 45 5.51 5.64 -1.15
CA TRP A 45 5.86 4.49 -1.98
C TRP A 45 5.04 3.25 -1.60
N GLN A 46 4.91 2.95 -0.31
CA GLN A 46 4.10 1.81 0.16
C GLN A 46 2.62 1.96 -0.19
N HIS A 47 2.06 3.17 -0.17
CA HIS A 47 0.70 3.44 -0.62
C HIS A 47 0.52 3.09 -2.09
N ALA A 48 1.46 3.49 -2.94
CA ALA A 48 1.43 3.16 -4.37
C ALA A 48 1.49 1.64 -4.60
N GLN A 49 2.34 0.91 -3.84
CA GLN A 49 2.39 -0.55 -3.93
C GLN A 49 1.12 -1.21 -3.44
N ALA A 50 0.56 -0.77 -2.30
CA ALA A 50 -0.70 -1.30 -1.79
C ALA A 50 -1.85 -1.10 -2.81
N ARG A 51 -1.91 0.06 -3.49
CA ARG A 51 -2.88 0.30 -4.57
C ARG A 51 -2.71 -0.69 -5.73
N LYS A 52 -1.47 -0.91 -6.20
CA LYS A 52 -1.19 -1.88 -7.27
C LYS A 52 -1.62 -3.29 -6.89
N ILE A 53 -1.28 -3.73 -5.67
CA ILE A 53 -1.67 -5.04 -5.16
C ILE A 53 -3.19 -5.18 -5.14
N ARG A 54 -3.90 -4.19 -4.59
CA ARG A 54 -5.37 -4.24 -4.54
C ARG A 54 -6.01 -4.26 -5.92
N ALA A 55 -5.50 -3.47 -6.85
CA ALA A 55 -6.03 -3.44 -8.20
C ALA A 55 -5.80 -4.78 -8.93
N ALA A 56 -4.62 -5.37 -8.77
CA ALA A 56 -4.31 -6.70 -9.28
C ALA A 56 -5.23 -7.78 -8.69
N LEU A 57 -5.53 -7.73 -7.39
CA LEU A 57 -6.49 -8.65 -6.78
C LEU A 57 -7.89 -8.52 -7.39
N VAL A 58 -8.34 -7.29 -7.66
CA VAL A 58 -9.64 -7.05 -8.32
C VAL A 58 -9.64 -7.61 -9.74
N GLU A 59 -8.59 -7.35 -10.51
CA GLU A 59 -8.43 -7.84 -11.88
C GLU A 59 -8.41 -9.37 -11.96
N ASP A 60 -7.70 -10.02 -11.03
CA ASP A 60 -7.60 -11.48 -10.92
C ASP A 60 -8.86 -12.11 -10.30
N LYS A 61 -9.86 -11.30 -9.92
CA LYS A 61 -11.07 -11.74 -9.19
C LYS A 61 -10.75 -12.51 -7.91
N LEU A 62 -9.68 -12.11 -7.23
CA LEU A 62 -9.22 -12.69 -5.97
C LEU A 62 -9.60 -11.79 -4.80
N THR A 63 -10.07 -12.39 -3.72
CA THR A 63 -10.14 -11.73 -2.43
C THR A 63 -8.75 -11.70 -1.79
N ALA A 64 -8.52 -10.73 -0.88
CA ALA A 64 -7.29 -10.69 -0.11
C ALA A 64 -7.06 -11.95 0.74
N MET A 65 -8.13 -12.63 1.18
CA MET A 65 -8.06 -13.89 1.91
C MET A 65 -7.55 -15.02 1.01
N GLN A 66 -8.18 -15.22 -0.16
CA GLN A 66 -7.74 -16.22 -1.12
C GLN A 66 -6.29 -16.01 -1.57
N TYR A 67 -5.88 -14.75 -1.74
CA TYR A 67 -4.50 -14.44 -2.06
C TYR A 67 -3.56 -14.81 -0.90
N ALA A 68 -3.89 -14.42 0.33
CA ALA A 68 -3.11 -14.74 1.52
C ALA A 68 -2.90 -16.26 1.67
N ASP A 69 -3.97 -17.04 1.51
CA ASP A 69 -3.94 -18.50 1.52
C ASP A 69 -3.04 -19.06 0.42
N LYS A 70 -3.19 -18.57 -0.82
CA LYS A 70 -2.39 -19.00 -1.99
C LYS A 70 -0.88 -18.80 -1.77
N VAL A 71 -0.49 -17.70 -1.13
CA VAL A 71 0.94 -17.34 -0.97
C VAL A 71 1.51 -17.68 0.40
N GLY A 72 0.73 -18.31 1.28
CA GLY A 72 1.15 -18.70 2.63
C GLY A 72 1.42 -17.51 3.57
N ILE A 73 0.72 -16.39 3.38
CA ILE A 73 0.82 -15.21 4.25
C ILE A 73 -0.39 -15.17 5.18
N ASP A 74 -0.20 -14.79 6.43
CA ASP A 74 -1.31 -14.53 7.35
C ASP A 74 -2.22 -13.41 6.82
N TYR A 75 -3.52 -13.69 6.71
CA TYR A 75 -4.51 -12.75 6.19
C TYR A 75 -4.60 -11.46 7.01
N ALA A 76 -4.51 -11.56 8.34
CA ALA A 76 -4.57 -10.39 9.21
C ALA A 76 -3.34 -9.48 8.99
N ARG A 77 -2.16 -10.06 8.84
CA ARG A 77 -0.92 -9.36 8.49
C ARG A 77 -1.03 -8.68 7.13
N LEU A 78 -1.51 -9.39 6.10
CA LEU A 78 -1.71 -8.79 4.77
C LEU A 78 -2.68 -7.61 4.85
N GLY A 79 -3.79 -7.75 5.56
CA GLY A 79 -4.76 -6.68 5.77
C GLY A 79 -4.15 -5.43 6.41
N ARG A 80 -3.28 -5.62 7.41
CA ARG A 80 -2.55 -4.52 8.08
C ARG A 80 -1.53 -3.85 7.16
N ILE A 81 -0.81 -4.61 6.34
CA ILE A 81 0.11 -4.05 5.33
C ILE A 81 -0.66 -3.17 4.34
N LEU A 82 -1.72 -3.73 3.75
CA LEU A 82 -2.48 -3.05 2.69
C LEU A 82 -3.28 -1.84 3.19
N ARG A 83 -3.42 -1.66 4.51
CA ARG A 83 -4.02 -0.47 5.13
C ARG A 83 -2.99 0.47 5.75
N GLY A 84 -1.71 0.14 5.70
CA GLY A 84 -0.63 0.96 6.25
C GLY A 84 -0.55 0.95 7.78
N ASP A 85 -1.11 -0.08 8.43
CA ASP A 85 -1.00 -0.27 9.89
C ASP A 85 0.38 -0.83 10.29
N ILE A 86 1.07 -1.48 9.35
CA ILE A 86 2.45 -1.97 9.49
C ILE A 86 3.23 -1.73 8.20
N ILE A 87 4.56 -1.76 8.31
CA ILE A 87 5.47 -1.59 7.18
C ILE A 87 5.39 -2.80 6.25
N MET A 88 5.21 -2.53 4.96
CA MET A 88 5.40 -3.49 3.87
C MET A 88 6.88 -3.78 3.72
N ARG A 89 7.27 -5.05 3.86
CA ARG A 89 8.66 -5.48 3.65
C ARG A 89 8.95 -5.64 2.17
N VAL A 90 10.24 -5.66 1.80
CA VAL A 90 10.64 -5.88 0.40
C VAL A 90 10.17 -7.26 -0.08
N GLU A 91 10.22 -8.26 0.80
CA GLU A 91 9.75 -9.63 0.51
C GLU A 91 8.25 -9.68 0.24
N ASP A 92 7.45 -8.83 0.88
CA ASP A 92 6.01 -8.73 0.60
C ASP A 92 5.77 -8.24 -0.83
N ILE A 93 6.63 -7.35 -1.32
CA ILE A 93 6.55 -6.78 -2.67
C ILE A 93 7.00 -7.80 -3.71
N ILE A 94 8.15 -8.44 -3.49
CA ILE A 94 8.63 -9.48 -4.40
C ILE A 94 7.63 -10.65 -4.47
N ASN A 95 7.01 -11.01 -3.35
CA ASN A 95 5.95 -12.00 -3.31
C ASN A 95 4.75 -11.56 -4.17
N ALA A 96 4.29 -10.31 -4.02
CA ALA A 96 3.20 -9.77 -4.81
C ALA A 96 3.53 -9.65 -6.30
N GLU A 97 4.73 -9.19 -6.65
CA GLU A 97 5.20 -9.10 -8.03
C GLU A 97 5.19 -10.47 -8.70
N ARG A 98 5.73 -11.50 -8.04
CA ARG A 98 5.76 -12.87 -8.55
C ARG A 98 4.38 -13.50 -8.67
N ASN A 99 3.53 -13.37 -7.66
CA ASN A 99 2.27 -14.11 -7.59
C ASN A 99 1.10 -13.40 -8.26
N LEU A 100 1.18 -12.08 -8.38
CA LEU A 100 0.19 -11.30 -9.09
C LEU A 100 0.67 -10.96 -10.50
N LEU A 101 1.97 -10.92 -10.83
CA LEU A 101 2.49 -10.42 -12.13
C LEU A 101 2.42 -8.89 -12.26
N LEU A 102 2.73 -8.16 -11.18
CA LEU A 102 2.63 -6.69 -11.16
C LEU A 102 3.51 -5.98 -12.21
N GLY A 103 4.62 -6.60 -12.63
CA GLY A 103 5.53 -6.04 -13.63
C GLY A 103 5.06 -6.17 -15.08
N SER A 104 4.14 -7.10 -15.36
CA SER A 104 3.64 -7.39 -16.70
C SER A 104 2.27 -6.76 -16.97
N ARG A 105 1.64 -6.16 -15.96
CA ARG A 105 0.34 -5.50 -16.11
C ARG A 105 0.47 -4.13 -16.76
N PRO A 106 -0.48 -3.74 -17.63
CA PRO A 106 -0.55 -2.37 -18.10
C PRO A 106 -0.65 -1.41 -16.91
N ARG A 107 0.15 -0.34 -16.91
CA ARG A 107 0.10 0.67 -15.85
C ARG A 107 -1.31 1.26 -15.79
N ILE A 108 -1.97 1.15 -14.64
CA ILE A 108 -3.22 1.87 -14.38
C ILE A 108 -2.90 3.37 -14.52
N PRO A 109 -3.47 4.08 -15.51
CA PRO A 109 -3.32 5.52 -15.60
C PRO A 109 -3.95 6.12 -14.34
N GLY A 110 -3.22 7.02 -13.67
CA GLY A 110 -3.70 7.65 -12.45
C GLY A 110 -5.09 8.24 -12.65
N GLY A 111 -6.02 7.90 -11.75
CA GLY A 111 -7.35 8.49 -11.70
C GLY A 111 -7.27 10.00 -11.53
N ASN A 112 -7.31 10.72 -12.65
CA ASN A 112 -7.69 12.13 -12.69
C ASN A 112 -9.22 12.18 -12.75
N GLY A 113 -9.83 12.24 -11.58
CA GLY A 113 -11.21 12.72 -11.45
C GLY A 113 -11.24 14.23 -11.65
N THR A 114 -11.19 14.68 -12.90
CA THR A 114 -11.74 16.00 -13.30
C THR A 114 -12.84 15.72 -14.31
N GLY A 115 -14.04 15.50 -13.76
CA GLY A 115 -15.27 15.34 -14.50
C GLY A 115 -16.37 16.10 -13.77
N ARG A 116 -16.35 17.42 -13.92
CA ARG A 116 -17.50 18.31 -14.15
C ARG A 116 -17.00 19.75 -14.25
#